data_AF-A0A349BML4-F1
#
_entry.id   AF-A0A349BML4-F1
#
_cell.length_a   1.000
_cell.length_b   1.000
_cell.length_c   1.000
_cell.angle_alpha   90.00
_cell.angle_beta   90.00
_cell.angle_gamma   90.00
#
_symmetry.space_group_name_H-M   'P 1'
#
loop_
_entity.id
_entity.type
_entity.pdbx_description
1 polymer ?
#
loop_
_entity_poly.entity_id
_entity_poly.type
_entity_poly.pdbx_seq_one_letter_code
_entity_poly.pdbx_strand_id
1 'polypeptide(L)' 'MQQITKDMTINQVLKLYPSSIAVLNKFNLDACCGGNRTLEQAAKEDKAVLEELLSTLNKTIS' A
#
# COMPACT_ATOMS: atom_id res chain seq x y z
N MET A 1 -5.58 -14.50 -9.74
CA MET A 1 -4.54 -13.44 -9.73
C MET A 1 -4.63 -12.75 -8.39
N GLN A 2 -3.56 -12.81 -7.60
CA GLN A 2 -3.50 -12.15 -6.30
C GLN A 2 -3.13 -10.68 -6.58
N GLN A 3 -4.09 -9.77 -6.44
CA GLN A 3 -3.90 -8.34 -6.74
C GLN A 3 -4.18 -7.53 -5.48
N ILE A 4 -3.26 -6.63 -5.13
CA ILE A 4 -3.46 -5.64 -4.08
C ILE A 4 -4.51 -4.65 -4.57
N THR A 5 -5.53 -4.41 -3.76
CA THR A 5 -6.63 -3.48 -4.07
C THR A 5 -6.65 -2.31 -3.09
N LYS A 6 -7.26 -1.21 -3.49
CA LYS A 6 -7.34 0.03 -2.72
C LYS A 6 -8.05 -0.10 -1.36
N ASP A 7 -8.91 -1.10 -1.22
CA ASP A 7 -9.67 -1.41 -0.01
C ASP A 7 -8.83 -2.15 1.05
N MET A 8 -7.74 -2.79 0.62
CA MET A 8 -6.83 -3.45 1.55
C MET A 8 -6.15 -2.44 2.46
N THR A 9 -5.97 -2.81 3.73
CA THR A 9 -5.21 -2.00 4.67
C THR A 9 -3.71 -2.22 4.52
N ILE A 10 -2.92 -1.22 4.91
CA ILE A 10 -1.46 -1.31 4.90
C ILE A 10 -0.99 -2.56 5.66
N ASN A 11 -1.56 -2.85 6.84
CA ASN A 11 -1.23 -4.06 7.60
C ASN A 11 -1.61 -5.35 6.87
N GLN A 12 -2.77 -5.41 6.22
CA GLN A 12 -3.17 -6.59 5.45
C GLN A 12 -2.19 -6.83 4.30
N VAL A 13 -1.83 -5.78 3.57
CA VAL A 13 -0.86 -5.86 2.46
C VAL A 13 0.50 -6.31 2.96
N LEU A 14 1.02 -5.74 4.06
CA LEU A 14 2.30 -6.15 4.64
C LEU A 14 2.29 -7.60 5.16
N LYS A 15 1.16 -8.04 5.74
CA LYS A 15 1.01 -9.40 6.25
C LYS A 15 0.95 -10.45 5.14
N LEU A 16 0.32 -10.12 4.01
CA LEU A 16 0.25 -10.99 2.83
C LEU A 16 1.53 -10.91 1.98
N TYR A 17 2.11 -9.72 1.87
CA TYR A 17 3.20 -9.38 0.96
C TYR A 17 4.22 -8.49 1.67
N PRO A 18 5.09 -9.06 2.52
CA PRO A 18 6.09 -8.29 3.27
C PRO A 18 7.08 -7.52 2.37
N SER A 19 7.29 -7.96 1.11
CA SER A 19 8.07 -7.25 0.10
C SER A 19 7.51 -5.87 -0.27
N SER A 20 6.22 -5.63 -0.03
CA SER A 20 5.54 -4.35 -0.29
C SER A 20 6.06 -3.20 0.58
N ILE A 21 6.74 -3.49 1.69
CA ILE A 21 7.21 -2.48 2.64
C ILE A 21 8.12 -1.44 1.99
N ALA A 22 8.96 -1.86 1.04
CA ALA A 22 9.85 -0.95 0.31
C ALA A 22 9.07 0.04 -0.57
N VAL A 23 7.94 -0.39 -1.12
CA VAL A 23 7.06 0.48 -1.91
C VAL A 23 6.33 1.44 -0.98
N LEU A 24 5.71 0.94 0.09
CA LEU A 24 4.97 1.76 1.05
C LEU A 24 5.84 2.87 1.65
N ASN A 25 7.08 2.55 2.05
CA ASN A 25 8.04 3.54 2.56
C ASN A 25 8.41 4.60 1.51
N LYS A 26 8.49 4.25 0.21
CA LYS A 26 8.74 5.24 -0.86
C LYS A 26 7.61 6.26 -0.99
N PHE A 27 6.38 5.86 -0.68
CA PHE A 27 5.21 6.73 -0.69
C PHE A 27 4.96 7.41 0.68
N ASN A 28 5.90 7.33 1.64
CA ASN A 28 5.73 7.77 3.04
C ASN A 28 4.51 7.15 3.75
N LEU A 29 4.07 5.97 3.31
CA LEU A 29 2.94 5.26 3.88
C LEU A 29 3.43 4.33 5.01
N ASP A 30 3.75 4.93 6.15
CA ASP A 30 4.25 4.18 7.30
C ASP A 30 3.13 3.44 8.04
N ALA A 31 3.34 2.13 8.23
CA ALA A 31 2.45 1.28 9.04
C ALA A 31 2.36 1.72 10.51
N CYS A 32 3.32 2.53 10.98
CA CYS A 32 3.45 2.98 12.37
C CYS A 32 2.30 3.91 12.79
N CYS A 33 1.84 4.82 11.91
CA CYS A 33 0.70 5.71 12.15
C CYS A 33 -0.55 5.35 11.34
N GLY A 34 -0.40 4.51 10.30
CA GLY A 34 -1.45 4.26 9.30
C GLY A 34 -1.83 2.80 9.08
N GLY A 35 -1.33 1.83 9.86
CA GLY A 35 -1.50 0.40 9.57
C GLY A 35 -2.94 -0.10 9.40
N ASN A 36 -3.93 0.55 10.04
CA ASN A 36 -5.36 0.23 9.91
C ASN A 36 -6.07 0.95 8.76
N ARG A 37 -5.40 1.90 8.10
CA ARG A 37 -5.95 2.67 6.99
C ARG A 37 -5.89 1.85 5.72
N THR A 38 -6.89 2.01 4.87
CA THR A 38 -6.87 1.45 3.51
C THR A 38 -5.83 2.19 2.66
N LEU A 39 -5.33 1.53 1.61
CA LEU A 39 -4.43 2.18 0.66
C LEU A 39 -5.05 3.42 0.02
N GLU A 40 -6.38 3.42 -0.20
CA GLU A 40 -7.11 4.61 -0.67
C GLU A 40 -7.03 5.78 0.32
N GLN A 41 -7.30 5.51 1.61
CA GLN A 41 -7.24 6.54 2.65
C GLN A 41 -5.83 7.10 2.79
N ALA A 42 -4.84 6.21 2.87
CA ALA A 42 -3.45 6.57 3.02
C ALA A 42 -2.95 7.40 1.82
N ALA A 43 -3.28 6.97 0.60
CA ALA A 43 -2.95 7.75 -0.60
C ALA A 43 -3.62 9.12 -0.63
N LYS A 44 -4.87 9.23 -0.19
CA LYS A 44 -5.61 10.49 -0.14
C LYS A 44 -5.03 11.48 0.89
N GLU A 45 -4.66 10.99 2.06
CA GLU A 45 -4.07 11.81 3.13
C GLU A 45 -2.67 12.31 2.78
N ASP A 46 -1.82 11.44 2.24
CA ASP A 46 -0.45 11.78 1.81
C ASP A 46 -0.39 12.45 0.42
N LYS A 47 -1.54 12.70 -0.20
CA LYS A 47 -1.65 13.22 -1.58
C LYS A 47 -0.86 12.38 -2.60
N ALA A 48 -0.70 11.10 -2.32
CA ALA A 48 -0.09 10.14 -3.23
C ALA A 48 -1.09 9.72 -4.32
N VAL A 49 -0.57 9.40 -5.50
CA VAL A 49 -1.38 8.91 -6.61
C VAL A 49 -1.74 7.45 -6.37
N LEU A 50 -2.99 7.18 -6.00
CA LEU A 50 -3.48 5.83 -5.68
C LEU A 50 -3.21 4.82 -6.80
N GLU A 51 -3.41 5.22 -8.06
CA GLU A 51 -3.19 4.34 -9.20
C GLU A 51 -1.71 3.93 -9.35
N GLU A 52 -0.79 4.86 -9.13
CA GLU A 52 0.65 4.62 -9.17
C GLU A 52 1.10 3.71 -8.02
N LEU A 53 0.58 3.95 -6.81
CA LEU A 53 0.80 3.12 -5.63
C LEU A 53 0.36 1.68 -5.90
N LEU A 54 -0.88 1.48 -6.36
CA LEU A 54 -1.42 0.16 -6.65
C LEU A 54 -0.64 -0.54 -7.77
N SER A 55 -0.28 0.18 -8.84
CA SER A 55 0.51 -0.38 -9.93
C SER A 55 1.88 -0.86 -9.45
N THR A 56 2.55 -0.05 -8.61
CA THR A 56 3.87 -0.37 -8.07
C THR A 56 3.82 -1.53 -7.07
N LEU A 57 2.81 -1.56 -6.21
CA LEU A 57 2.55 -2.66 -5.29
C LEU A 57 2.30 -3.97 -6.04
N ASN A 58 1.42 -3.95 -7.04
CA ASN A 58 1.11 -5.13 -7.85
C ASN A 58 2.30 -5.63 -8.67
N LYS A 59 3.15 -4.73 -9.18
CA LYS A 59 4.41 -5.10 -9.85
C LYS A 59 5.42 -5.77 -8.92
N THR A 60 5.36 -5.47 -7.61
CA THR A 60 6.30 -6.00 -6.62
C THR A 60 5.94 -7.42 -6.16
N ILE A 61 4.66 -7.78 -6.26
CA ILE A 61 4.15 -9.11 -5.87
C ILE A 61 3.92 -10.05 -7.06
N SER A 62 4.06 -9.54 -8.28
CA SER A 62 4.00 -10.32 -9.52
C SER A 62 5.33 -10.99 -9.82
#